data_AF-D1W677-F1
#
_entry.id   AF-D1W677-F1
#
_cell.length_a   1.000
_cell.length_b   1.000
_cell.length_c   1.000
_cell.angle_alpha   90.00
_cell.angle_beta   90.00
_cell.angle_gamma   90.00
#
_symmetry.space_group_name_H-M   'P 1'
#
loop_
_entity.id
_entity.type
_entity.pdbx_description
1 polymer ?
#
loop_
_entity_poly.entity_id
_entity_poly.type
_entity_poly.pdbx_seq_one_letter_code
_entity_poly.pdbx_strand_id
1 'polypeptide(L)'
;MNETRVIVEQCSAGVLTSMAAIFLQDAVQTMLPWLFTMLAVILCDLAFGVRKSLKLGIHISPSRAMRATMSKMVTYVAWVMAVAMIDCAEGHSLNITTWACLLVCLIEGMSIIGNMLKPYGYDLSVKSCVVFFLSLIFRQDKEKLEDLVSDEHLDVITARERKKWGDVKKKNSTSLSK
;
A
#
# COMPACT_ATOMS: atom_id res chain seq x y z
N MET A 1 55.31 3.43 18.45
CA MET A 1 54.52 2.62 17.50
C MET A 1 53.08 2.39 17.95
N ASN A 2 52.80 2.25 19.26
CA ASN A 2 51.42 2.18 19.78
C ASN A 2 50.66 3.52 19.69
N GLU A 3 51.28 4.62 20.11
CA GLU A 3 50.69 5.97 20.10
C GLU A 3 50.20 6.39 18.70
N THR A 4 51.02 6.13 17.67
CA THR A 4 50.68 6.43 16.27
C THR A 4 49.51 5.59 15.74
N ARG A 5 49.31 4.36 16.24
CA ARG A 5 48.15 3.54 15.86
C ARG A 5 46.86 4.06 16.49
N VAL A 6 46.91 4.46 17.77
CA VAL A 6 45.76 5.02 18.50
C VAL A 6 45.28 6.32 17.86
N ILE A 7 46.19 7.21 17.45
CA ILE A 7 45.83 8.47 16.77
C ILE A 7 45.16 8.18 15.42
N VAL A 8 45.69 7.25 14.63
CA VAL A 8 45.11 6.89 13.32
C VAL A 8 43.73 6.23 13.48
N GLU A 9 43.55 5.37 14.49
CA GLU A 9 42.24 4.78 14.82
C GLU A 9 41.23 5.84 15.28
N GLN A 10 41.62 6.80 16.12
CA GLN A 10 40.74 7.87 16.56
C GLN A 10 40.36 8.84 15.42
N CYS A 11 41.32 9.20 14.55
CA CYS A 11 41.05 10.03 13.38
C CYS A 11 40.14 9.33 12.38
N SER A 12 40.39 8.05 12.07
CA SER A 12 39.54 7.27 11.17
C SER A 12 38.14 7.04 11.74
N ALA A 13 38.01 6.74 13.03
CA ALA A 13 36.72 6.62 13.70
C ALA A 13 35.94 7.94 13.71
N GLY A 14 36.60 9.07 13.97
CA GLY A 14 35.97 10.40 13.95
C GLY A 14 35.41 10.79 12.58
N VAL A 15 36.18 10.54 11.50
CA VAL A 15 35.75 10.80 10.13
C VAL A 15 34.59 9.87 9.74
N LEU A 16 34.67 8.57 10.04
CA LEU A 16 33.61 7.63 9.68
C LEU A 16 32.31 7.91 10.46
N THR A 17 32.41 8.29 11.74
CA THR A 17 31.23 8.59 12.56
C THR A 17 30.49 9.83 12.05
N SER A 18 31.23 10.88 11.68
CA SER A 18 30.63 12.10 11.13
C SER A 18 29.99 11.86 9.76
N MET A 19 30.63 11.08 8.88
CA MET A 19 30.03 10.69 7.60
C MET A 19 28.76 9.85 7.78
N ALA A 20 28.78 8.88 8.70
CA ALA A 20 27.60 8.07 9.02
C ALA A 20 26.45 8.90 9.59
N ALA A 21 26.75 9.89 10.45
CA ALA A 21 25.75 10.78 11.02
C ALA A 21 25.09 11.67 9.95
N ILE A 22 25.88 12.23 9.03
CA ILE A 22 25.36 13.04 7.92
C ILE A 22 24.48 12.19 7.01
N PHE A 23 24.93 10.99 6.63
CA PHE A 23 24.15 10.05 5.83
C PHE A 23 22.82 9.67 6.50
N LEU A 24 22.85 9.37 7.81
CA LEU A 24 21.64 9.02 8.55
C LEU A 24 20.67 10.21 8.62
N GLN A 25 21.18 11.42 8.86
CA GLN A 25 20.37 12.62 8.89
C GLN A 25 19.69 12.86 7.54
N ASP A 26 20.43 12.70 6.45
CA ASP A 26 19.92 12.85 5.08
C ASP A 26 18.84 11.81 4.74
N ALA A 27 19.09 10.55 5.11
CA ALA A 27 18.12 9.46 4.98
C ALA A 27 16.85 9.72 5.79
N VAL A 28 16.97 10.25 7.01
CA VAL A 28 15.83 10.62 7.87
C VAL A 28 15.00 11.73 7.26
N GLN A 29 15.64 12.80 6.77
CA GLN A 29 14.95 13.92 6.12
C GLN A 29 14.23 13.46 4.85
N THR A 30 14.85 12.57 4.09
CA THR A 30 14.26 12.01 2.88
C THR A 30 13.06 11.11 3.18
N MET A 31 13.14 10.22 4.19
CA MET A 31 12.05 9.27 4.48
C MET A 31 10.83 9.90 5.17
N LEU A 32 11.03 10.92 6.02
CA LEU A 32 9.97 11.53 6.83
C LEU A 32 8.72 11.95 6.05
N PRO A 33 8.81 12.76 4.98
CA PRO A 33 7.62 13.18 4.23
C PRO A 33 6.86 11.98 3.64
N TRP A 34 7.59 11.01 3.08
CA TRP A 34 6.99 9.82 2.46
C TRP A 34 6.33 8.88 3.46
N LEU A 35 6.86 8.80 4.68
CA LEU A 35 6.24 8.08 5.78
C LEU A 35 4.85 8.63 6.11
N PHE A 36 4.71 9.96 6.21
CA PHE A 36 3.41 10.60 6.41
C PHE A 36 2.47 10.39 5.21
N THR A 37 2.99 10.45 3.98
CA THR A 37 2.20 10.18 2.77
C THR A 37 1.64 8.76 2.78
N MET A 38 2.47 7.75 3.04
CA MET A 38 2.02 6.35 3.10
C MET A 38 1.01 6.13 4.22
N LEU A 39 1.22 6.75 5.39
CA LEU A 39 0.27 6.68 6.49
C LEU A 39 -1.10 7.23 6.07
N ALA A 40 -1.14 8.38 5.39
CA ALA A 40 -2.37 8.97 4.88
C ALA A 40 -3.08 8.06 3.88
N VAL A 41 -2.34 7.45 2.94
CA VAL A 41 -2.89 6.52 1.94
C VAL A 41 -3.51 5.28 2.61
N ILE A 42 -2.85 4.69 3.60
CA ILE A 42 -3.38 3.52 4.34
C ILE A 42 -4.66 3.88 5.09
N LEU A 43 -4.69 5.05 5.75
CA LEU A 43 -5.88 5.53 6.47
C LEU A 43 -7.06 5.75 5.52
N CYS A 44 -6.81 6.31 4.34
CA CYS A 44 -7.81 6.42 3.28
C CYS A 44 -8.30 5.04 2.83
N ASP A 45 -7.41 4.09 2.53
CA ASP A 45 -7.80 2.73 2.12
C ASP A 45 -8.65 2.02 3.18
N LEU A 46 -8.30 2.16 4.47
CA LEU A 46 -9.11 1.63 5.56
C LEU A 46 -10.50 2.30 5.62
N ALA A 47 -10.57 3.62 5.56
CA ALA A 47 -11.83 4.36 5.66
C ALA A 47 -12.78 3.99 4.51
N PHE A 48 -12.28 3.90 3.28
CA PHE A 48 -13.07 3.48 2.12
C PHE A 48 -13.40 1.98 2.15
N GLY A 49 -12.50 1.13 2.65
CA GLY A 49 -12.74 -0.29 2.88
C GLY A 49 -13.86 -0.54 3.90
N VAL A 50 -13.89 0.21 5.01
CA VAL A 50 -14.96 0.14 6.02
C VAL A 50 -16.29 0.66 5.45
N ARG A 51 -16.28 1.79 4.72
CA ARG A 51 -17.48 2.31 4.04
C ARG A 51 -18.06 1.32 3.04
N LYS A 52 -17.21 0.62 2.29
CA LYS A 52 -17.62 -0.48 1.39
C LYS A 52 -18.30 -1.61 2.17
N SER A 53 -17.69 -2.08 3.26
CA SER A 53 -18.26 -3.13 4.11
C SER A 53 -19.65 -2.76 4.64
N LEU A 54 -19.81 -1.51 5.06
CA LEU A 54 -21.07 -0.98 5.58
C LEU A 54 -22.15 -0.94 4.49
N LYS A 55 -21.82 -0.44 3.28
CA LYS A 55 -22.76 -0.38 2.14
C LYS A 55 -23.16 -1.76 1.62
N LEU A 56 -22.25 -2.74 1.67
CA LEU A 56 -22.54 -4.12 1.25
C LEU A 56 -23.24 -4.95 2.34
N GLY A 57 -23.43 -4.39 3.55
CA GLY A 57 -24.07 -5.10 4.67
C GLY A 57 -23.29 -6.31 5.18
N ILE A 58 -21.99 -6.43 4.85
CA ILE A 58 -21.13 -7.53 5.29
C ILE A 58 -20.53 -7.16 6.64
N HIS A 59 -20.66 -8.05 7.62
CA HIS A 59 -20.09 -7.83 8.94
C HIS A 59 -18.60 -8.20 8.96
N ILE A 60 -17.73 -7.21 8.72
CA ILE A 60 -16.28 -7.39 8.90
C ILE A 60 -15.92 -7.21 10.37
N SER A 61 -15.19 -8.17 10.95
CA SER A 61 -14.64 -7.97 12.29
C SER A 61 -13.60 -6.85 12.23
N PRO A 62 -13.70 -5.80 13.09
CA PRO A 62 -12.73 -4.70 13.10
C PRO A 62 -11.30 -5.21 13.35
N SER A 63 -11.14 -6.30 14.11
CA SER A 63 -9.86 -6.98 14.34
C SER A 63 -9.20 -7.52 13.06
N ARG A 64 -9.98 -8.01 12.09
CA ARG A 64 -9.45 -8.55 10.83
C ARG A 64 -9.07 -7.43 9.86
N ALA A 65 -9.88 -6.37 9.81
CA ALA A 65 -9.54 -5.16 9.05
C ALA A 65 -8.24 -4.52 9.58
N MET A 66 -8.12 -4.36 10.90
CA MET A 66 -6.90 -3.82 11.53
C MET A 66 -5.66 -4.68 11.27
N ARG A 67 -5.79 -6.02 11.30
CA ARG A 67 -4.65 -6.90 10.97
C ARG A 67 -4.18 -6.69 9.53
N ALA A 68 -5.11 -6.57 8.58
CA ALA A 68 -4.77 -6.31 7.19
C ALA A 68 -4.07 -4.95 7.02
N THR A 69 -4.53 -3.90 7.72
CA THR A 69 -3.88 -2.59 7.68
C THR A 69 -2.52 -2.58 8.36
N MET A 70 -2.32 -3.35 9.43
CA MET A 70 -1.01 -3.47 10.08
C MET A 70 0.03 -4.11 9.16
N SER A 71 -0.35 -5.16 8.42
CA SER A 71 0.54 -5.78 7.43
C SER A 71 0.92 -4.79 6.31
N LYS A 72 -0.04 -3.95 5.87
CA LYS A 72 0.22 -2.86 4.93
C LYS A 72 1.16 -1.79 5.52
N MET A 73 0.92 -1.38 6.76
CA MET A 73 1.75 -0.38 7.44
C MET A 73 3.21 -0.82 7.54
N VAL A 74 3.48 -2.04 8.01
CA VAL A 74 4.86 -2.53 8.15
C VAL A 74 5.56 -2.63 6.79
N THR A 75 4.85 -3.09 5.75
CA THR A 75 5.43 -3.22 4.41
C THR A 75 5.74 -1.87 3.77
N TYR A 76 4.86 -0.87 3.89
CA TYR A 76 5.15 0.47 3.35
C TYR A 76 6.24 1.19 4.12
N VAL A 77 6.30 1.06 5.46
CA VAL A 77 7.39 1.63 6.25
C VAL A 77 8.72 1.00 5.85
N ALA A 78 8.78 -0.33 5.70
CA ALA A 78 9.98 -1.02 5.23
C ALA A 78 10.39 -0.59 3.82
N TRP A 79 9.41 -0.42 2.91
CA TRP A 79 9.65 0.04 1.55
C TRP A 79 10.23 1.47 1.52
N VAL A 80 9.62 2.42 2.24
CA VAL A 80 10.09 3.81 2.32
C VAL A 80 11.52 3.87 2.87
N MET A 81 11.81 3.12 3.93
CA MET A 81 13.18 3.07 4.49
C MET A 81 14.19 2.52 3.49
N ALA A 82 13.85 1.45 2.77
CA ALA A 82 14.74 0.84 1.78
C ALA A 82 15.04 1.80 0.63
N VAL A 83 14.01 2.43 0.05
CA VAL A 83 14.19 3.34 -1.08
C VAL A 83 14.88 4.63 -0.66
N ALA A 84 14.56 5.19 0.51
CA ALA A 84 15.25 6.38 1.01
C ALA A 84 16.75 6.14 1.22
N MET A 85 17.14 4.95 1.71
CA MET A 85 18.56 4.59 1.83
C MET A 85 19.25 4.46 0.47
N ILE A 86 18.57 3.91 -0.54
CA ILE A 86 19.11 3.82 -1.90
C ILE A 86 19.28 5.21 -2.52
N ASP A 87 18.30 6.09 -2.34
CA ASP A 87 18.32 7.46 -2.88
C ASP A 87 19.40 8.33 -2.23
N CYS A 88 19.62 8.21 -0.92
CA CYS A 88 20.74 8.85 -0.24
C CYS A 88 22.09 8.26 -0.67
N ALA A 89 22.17 6.94 -0.92
CA ALA A 89 23.40 6.32 -1.42
C ALA A 89 23.74 6.79 -2.86
N GLU A 90 22.74 7.16 -3.65
CA GLU A 90 22.89 7.74 -4.98
C GLU A 90 23.19 9.26 -4.94
N GLY A 91 23.01 9.92 -3.79
CA GLY A 91 23.12 11.37 -3.69
C GLY A 91 21.96 12.12 -4.36
N HIS A 92 20.75 11.56 -4.34
CA HIS A 92 19.50 12.17 -4.83
C HIS A 92 19.48 12.54 -6.32
N SER A 93 20.33 11.93 -7.13
CA SER A 93 20.44 12.30 -8.55
C SER A 93 19.23 11.88 -9.39
N LEU A 94 18.62 10.72 -9.11
CA LEU A 94 17.43 10.25 -9.84
C LEU A 94 16.11 10.44 -9.08
N ASN A 95 16.15 10.98 -7.85
CA ASN A 95 14.98 11.15 -6.98
C ASN A 95 14.17 9.84 -6.87
N ILE A 96 14.86 8.73 -6.64
CA ILE A 96 14.32 7.36 -6.67
C ILE A 96 13.19 7.24 -5.64
N THR A 97 13.36 7.84 -4.46
CA THR A 97 12.33 7.84 -3.40
C THR A 97 11.02 8.42 -3.89
N THR A 98 11.07 9.53 -4.62
CA THR A 98 9.89 10.22 -5.14
C THR A 98 9.13 9.36 -6.12
N TRP A 99 9.81 8.80 -7.13
CA TRP A 99 9.18 7.97 -8.15
C TRP A 99 8.63 6.65 -7.59
N ALA A 100 9.39 5.99 -6.72
CA ALA A 100 8.97 4.74 -6.10
C ALA A 100 7.76 4.94 -5.17
N CYS A 101 7.77 6.00 -4.35
CA CYS A 101 6.66 6.28 -3.44
C CYS A 101 5.41 6.75 -4.20
N LEU A 102 5.57 7.54 -5.27
CA LEU A 102 4.47 7.93 -6.15
C LEU A 102 3.83 6.72 -6.84
N LEU A 103 4.64 5.77 -7.33
CA LEU A 103 4.13 4.54 -7.94
C LEU A 103 3.26 3.75 -6.95
N VAL A 104 3.72 3.59 -5.72
CA VAL A 104 2.96 2.91 -4.67
C VAL A 104 1.68 3.66 -4.34
N CYS A 105 1.74 5.00 -4.22
CA CYS A 105 0.57 5.84 -4.01
C CYS A 105 -0.45 5.70 -5.14
N LEU A 106 -0.01 5.56 -6.40
CA LEU A 106 -0.90 5.32 -7.53
C LEU A 106 -1.55 3.94 -7.44
N ILE A 107 -0.79 2.88 -7.15
CA ILE A 107 -1.32 1.52 -7.04
C ILE A 107 -2.37 1.43 -5.93
N GLU A 108 -2.10 2.01 -4.76
CA GLU A 108 -3.08 2.05 -3.66
C GLU A 108 -4.24 3.01 -3.96
N GLY A 109 -3.98 4.15 -4.61
CA GLY A 109 -5.03 5.08 -5.05
C GLY A 109 -6.05 4.39 -5.97
N MET A 110 -5.57 3.56 -6.89
CA MET A 110 -6.44 2.73 -7.73
C MET A 110 -7.25 1.71 -6.90
N SER A 111 -6.65 1.10 -5.87
CA SER A 111 -7.36 0.22 -4.93
C SER A 111 -8.46 0.96 -4.16
N ILE A 112 -8.19 2.20 -3.72
CA ILE A 112 -9.15 3.06 -3.01
C ILE A 112 -10.35 3.40 -3.91
N ILE A 113 -10.08 3.87 -5.13
CA ILE A 113 -11.11 4.21 -6.12
C ILE A 113 -11.95 2.96 -6.42
N GLY A 114 -11.32 1.80 -6.59
CA GLY A 114 -12.04 0.54 -6.80
C GLY A 114 -12.91 0.11 -5.62
N ASN A 115 -12.47 0.33 -4.37
CA ASN A 115 -13.30 0.10 -3.20
C ASN A 115 -14.50 1.07 -3.12
N MET A 116 -14.36 2.30 -3.63
CA MET A 116 -15.43 3.30 -3.69
C MET A 116 -16.45 3.01 -4.81
N LEU A 117 -16.03 2.46 -5.94
CA LEU A 117 -16.88 2.20 -7.11
C LEU A 117 -17.63 0.85 -7.06
N LYS A 118 -17.10 -0.14 -6.34
CA LYS A 118 -17.75 -1.43 -6.08
C LYS A 118 -19.22 -1.35 -5.61
N PRO A 119 -19.63 -0.47 -4.68
CA PRO A 119 -21.03 -0.34 -4.28
C PRO A 119 -21.95 0.26 -5.37
N TYR A 120 -21.41 0.76 -6.47
CA TYR A 120 -22.17 1.30 -7.62
C TYR A 120 -22.20 0.32 -8.82
N GLY A 121 -21.72 -0.92 -8.65
CA GLY A 121 -21.76 -1.97 -9.68
C GLY A 121 -20.54 -2.05 -10.60
N TYR A 122 -19.61 -1.10 -10.51
CA TYR A 122 -18.36 -1.15 -11.26
C TYR A 122 -17.26 -1.87 -10.46
N ASP A 123 -16.92 -3.09 -10.87
CA ASP A 123 -15.78 -3.81 -10.30
C ASP A 123 -14.50 -3.34 -11.03
N LEU A 124 -13.88 -2.27 -10.53
CA LEU A 124 -12.47 -1.98 -10.82
C LEU A 124 -11.63 -3.08 -10.15
N SER A 125 -11.72 -4.28 -10.72
CA SER A 125 -10.95 -5.44 -10.34
C SER A 125 -9.50 -5.20 -10.73
N VAL A 126 -8.58 -5.98 -10.14
CA VAL A 126 -7.15 -6.00 -10.51
C VAL A 126 -6.99 -6.12 -12.04
N LYS A 127 -7.95 -6.73 -12.73
CA LYS A 127 -8.05 -6.79 -14.20
C LYS A 127 -8.13 -5.42 -14.89
N SER A 128 -8.99 -4.50 -14.45
CA SER A 128 -9.06 -3.14 -15.01
C SER A 128 -7.82 -2.32 -14.65
N CYS A 129 -7.21 -2.57 -13.49
CA CYS A 129 -5.96 -1.92 -13.09
C CYS A 129 -4.78 -2.42 -13.93
N VAL A 130 -4.69 -3.74 -14.18
CA VAL A 130 -3.73 -4.37 -15.10
C VAL A 130 -3.95 -3.88 -16.52
N VAL A 131 -5.19 -3.78 -16.99
CA VAL A 131 -5.54 -3.20 -18.30
C VAL A 131 -5.14 -1.74 -18.41
N PHE A 132 -5.37 -0.94 -17.38
CA PHE A 132 -4.97 0.46 -17.35
C PHE A 132 -3.44 0.62 -17.36
N PHE A 133 -2.72 -0.18 -16.56
CA PHE A 133 -1.25 -0.22 -16.55
C PHE A 133 -0.68 -0.73 -17.88
N LEU A 134 -1.29 -1.76 -18.47
CA LEU A 134 -0.92 -2.28 -19.78
C LEU A 134 -1.18 -1.23 -20.86
N SER A 135 -2.28 -0.46 -20.79
CA SER A 135 -2.60 0.63 -21.73
C SER A 135 -1.74 1.88 -21.56
N LEU A 136 -1.07 2.04 -20.42
CA LEU A 136 -0.12 3.13 -20.16
C LEU A 136 1.29 2.77 -20.67
N ILE A 137 1.68 1.49 -20.58
CA ILE A 137 2.95 0.95 -21.12
C ILE A 137 2.87 0.68 -22.63
N PHE A 138 1.78 0.08 -23.09
CA PHE A 138 1.46 -0.10 -24.50
C PHE A 138 0.56 1.04 -24.94
N ARG A 139 1.14 2.00 -25.67
CA ARG A 139 0.48 3.19 -26.22
C ARG A 139 -0.55 2.88 -27.33
N GLN A 140 -1.14 1.69 -27.35
CA GLN A 140 -2.03 1.24 -28.41
C GLN A 140 -3.16 0.31 -27.92
N ASP A 141 -4.36 0.66 -28.40
CA ASP A 141 -5.63 -0.06 -28.40
C ASP A 141 -6.42 -0.23 -27.08
N LYS A 142 -7.18 0.83 -26.80
CA LYS A 142 -8.29 0.85 -25.83
C LYS A 142 -9.48 -0.03 -26.27
N GLU A 143 -9.59 -0.39 -27.54
CA GLU A 143 -10.79 -1.00 -28.14
C GLU A 143 -10.91 -2.54 -27.92
N LYS A 144 -9.82 -3.25 -27.59
CA LYS A 144 -9.87 -4.71 -27.36
C LYS A 144 -10.12 -5.15 -25.91
N LEU A 145 -10.28 -4.19 -25.00
CA LEU A 145 -10.40 -4.47 -23.55
C LEU A 145 -11.81 -4.23 -23.01
N GLU A 146 -12.68 -3.57 -23.77
CA GLU A 146 -14.11 -3.41 -23.45
C GLU A 146 -14.91 -4.70 -23.69
N ASP A 147 -14.50 -5.54 -24.63
CA ASP A 147 -15.22 -6.77 -25.03
C ASP A 147 -15.10 -7.96 -24.04
N LEU A 148 -14.40 -7.75 -22.91
CA LEU A 148 -14.25 -8.74 -21.82
C LEU A 148 -15.09 -8.40 -20.59
N VAL A 149 -15.85 -7.31 -20.63
CA VAL A 149 -16.70 -6.83 -19.53
C VAL A 149 -18.17 -7.01 -19.92
N SER A 150 -18.57 -8.27 -20.10
CA SER A 150 -19.98 -8.61 -20.04
C SER A 150 -20.42 -8.63 -18.59
N ASP A 151 -21.44 -7.81 -18.35
CA ASP A 151 -22.37 -7.73 -17.23
C ASP A 151 -22.73 -9.10 -16.62
N GLU A 152 -23.11 -9.09 -15.32
CA GLU A 152 -23.52 -10.25 -14.48
C GLU A 152 -22.47 -10.80 -13.49
N HIS A 153 -21.95 -9.96 -12.57
CA HIS A 153 -21.07 -10.47 -11.50
C HIS A 153 -21.25 -9.87 -10.10
N LEU A 154 -22.28 -9.04 -9.85
CA LEU A 154 -22.54 -8.44 -8.53
C LEU A 154 -22.85 -9.50 -7.45
N ASP A 155 -23.60 -10.54 -7.80
CA ASP A 155 -23.94 -11.65 -6.89
C ASP A 155 -22.73 -12.53 -6.59
N VAL A 156 -21.87 -12.76 -7.57
CA VAL A 156 -20.66 -13.60 -7.42
C VAL A 156 -19.55 -12.85 -6.67
N ILE A 157 -19.40 -11.53 -6.84
CA ILE A 157 -18.48 -10.69 -6.07
C ILE A 157 -18.91 -10.67 -4.59
N THR A 158 -20.19 -10.48 -4.33
CA THR A 158 -20.77 -10.53 -2.98
C THR A 158 -20.59 -11.91 -2.35
N ALA A 159 -20.76 -12.99 -3.12
CA ALA A 159 -20.51 -14.37 -2.65
C ALA A 159 -19.02 -14.64 -2.35
N ARG A 160 -18.08 -14.11 -3.15
CA ARG A 160 -16.63 -14.21 -2.91
C ARG A 160 -16.19 -13.44 -1.67
N GLU A 161 -16.65 -12.20 -1.51
CA GLU A 161 -16.36 -11.40 -0.33
C GLU A 161 -16.99 -12.04 0.93
N ARG A 162 -18.22 -12.57 0.87
CA ARG A 162 -18.82 -13.35 1.98
C ARG A 162 -17.98 -14.58 2.35
N LYS A 163 -17.42 -15.29 1.38
CA LYS A 163 -16.55 -16.47 1.61
C LYS A 163 -15.17 -16.07 2.18
N LYS A 164 -14.61 -14.94 1.74
CA LYS A 164 -13.31 -14.39 2.20
C LYS A 164 -13.38 -13.84 3.63
N TRP A 165 -14.48 -13.18 3.98
CA TRP A 165 -14.67 -12.59 5.31
C TRP A 165 -15.31 -13.57 6.30
N GLY A 166 -15.84 -14.70 5.84
CA GLY A 166 -16.40 -15.74 6.70
C GLY A 166 -17.60 -15.20 7.46
N ASP A 167 -18.65 -14.84 6.72
CA ASP A 167 -19.92 -14.42 7.31
C ASP A 167 -20.58 -15.63 7.97
N VAL A 168 -20.35 -15.81 9.28
CA VAL A 168 -21.13 -16.74 10.09
C VAL A 168 -22.48 -16.08 10.28
N LYS A 169 -23.41 -16.40 9.38
CA LYS A 169 -24.85 -16.16 9.56
C LYS A 169 -25.17 -16.46 11.02
N LYS A 170 -25.63 -15.46 11.76
CA LYS A 170 -26.06 -15.58 13.15
C LYS A 170 -27.20 -16.61 13.18
N LYS A 171 -26.85 -17.88 13.33
CA LYS A 171 -27.79 -18.97 13.60
C LYS A 171 -28.18 -18.76 15.06
N ASN A 172 -29.20 -17.93 15.32
CA ASN A 172 -30.02 -17.90 16.53
C ASN A 172 -30.95 -16.66 16.52
N SER A 173 -32.07 -16.76 15.79
CA SER A 173 -33.31 -16.04 16.16
C SER A 173 -34.57 -16.61 15.46
N THR A 174 -34.58 -17.89 15.10
CA THR A 174 -35.80 -18.57 14.60
C THR A 174 -35.70 -20.07 14.85
N SER A 175 -35.73 -20.45 16.12
CA SER A 175 -36.55 -21.57 16.58
C SER A 175 -37.54 -20.93 17.55
N LEU A 176 -38.63 -20.33 17.03
CA LEU A 176 -39.99 -20.83 17.29
C LEU A 176 -40.05 -21.52 18.67
N SER A 177 -40.56 -20.89 19.74
CA SER A 177 -41.99 -20.55 19.88
C SER A 177 -42.84 -21.50 19.04
N LYS A 178 -42.94 -22.73 19.54
CA LYS A 178 -44.16 -23.53 19.64
C LYS A 178 -43.90 -24.63 20.65
#